data_AF-A0A3M1E3K8-F1
#
_entry.id   AF-A0A3M1E3K8-F1
#
_cell.length_a   1.000
_cell.length_b   1.000
_cell.length_c   1.000
_cell.angle_alpha   90.00
_cell.angle_beta   90.00
_cell.angle_gamma   90.00
#
_symmetry.space_group_name_H-M   'P 1'
#
loop_
_entity.id
_entity.type
_entity.pdbx_description
1 polymer ?
#
loop_
_entity_poly.entity_id
_entity_poly.type
_entity_poly.pdbx_seq_one_letter_code
_entity_poly.pdbx_strand_id
1 'polypeptide(L)'
;MSGRPPRAAQTPTPSGSGGSRAGRSPSPGPSPTCLSPSSPAPKGPGSGLCSEWAAWRRARWRVLALTGVAGIGRTTLLAALAHDGSLRRHFRDGILWLEGAGEDRLKKAACRVGLKGSPGGRQEEWARWAGDPSRRLLVVIDDVPPR
;
A
#
# COMPACT_ATOMS: atom_id res chain seq x y z
N MET A 1 -21.06 -21.02 62.77
CA MET A 1 -19.78 -20.29 62.93
C MET A 1 -19.28 -19.95 61.52
N SER A 2 -19.88 -18.97 60.83
CA SER A 2 -19.57 -17.53 60.87
C SER A 2 -18.10 -17.20 60.64
N GLY A 3 -17.74 -16.90 59.40
CA GLY A 3 -16.43 -16.36 58.99
C GLY A 3 -16.59 -15.53 57.70
N ARG A 4 -16.42 -14.22 57.82
CA ARG A 4 -16.77 -13.13 56.87
C ARG A 4 -16.15 -13.24 55.46
N PRO A 5 -16.82 -12.71 54.42
CA PRO A 5 -16.18 -12.37 53.15
C PRO A 5 -15.42 -11.03 53.23
N PRO A 6 -14.34 -10.83 52.45
CA PRO A 6 -13.61 -9.57 52.41
C PRO A 6 -14.34 -8.47 51.62
N ARG A 7 -14.11 -7.27 52.13
CA ARG A 7 -14.74 -5.96 51.91
C ARG A 7 -14.55 -5.41 50.49
N ALA A 8 -15.64 -5.01 49.84
CA ALA A 8 -15.61 -4.21 48.62
C ALA A 8 -14.98 -2.83 48.91
N ALA A 9 -13.97 -2.46 48.13
CA ALA A 9 -13.33 -1.15 48.20
C ALA A 9 -14.25 -0.10 47.57
N GLN A 10 -14.52 0.93 48.36
CA GLN A 10 -15.35 2.08 48.03
C GLN A 10 -14.64 2.96 47.00
N THR A 11 -15.37 3.37 45.98
CA THR A 11 -15.02 4.39 45.00
C THR A 11 -15.02 5.77 45.63
N PRO A 12 -13.93 6.55 45.53
CA PRO A 12 -13.98 7.98 45.82
C PRO A 12 -14.47 8.76 44.60
N THR A 13 -15.58 9.48 44.76
CA THR A 13 -15.99 10.60 43.90
C THR A 13 -15.13 11.83 44.16
N PRO A 14 -14.60 12.51 43.13
CA PRO A 14 -14.28 13.92 43.23
C PRO A 14 -15.38 14.77 42.59
N SER A 15 -16.09 15.50 43.46
CA SER A 15 -16.73 16.77 43.15
C SER A 15 -15.64 17.81 42.91
N GLY A 16 -15.75 18.63 41.85
CA GLY A 16 -14.71 19.62 41.56
C GLY A 16 -14.88 20.32 40.22
N SER A 17 -15.69 21.38 40.25
CA SER A 17 -15.79 22.45 39.26
C SER A 17 -14.43 23.03 38.83
N GLY A 18 -14.22 23.24 37.54
CA GLY A 18 -13.06 23.99 37.07
C GLY A 18 -13.07 24.31 35.57
N GLY A 19 -13.36 25.57 35.24
CA GLY A 19 -12.53 26.34 34.31
C GLY A 19 -12.56 25.99 32.82
N SER A 20 -13.39 26.76 32.10
CA SER A 20 -13.29 26.99 30.65
C SER A 20 -11.88 27.42 30.20
N ARG A 21 -11.32 26.73 29.21
CA ARG A 21 -10.39 27.29 28.21
C ARG A 21 -10.48 26.48 26.91
N ALA A 22 -11.21 27.03 25.95
CA ALA A 22 -11.24 26.55 24.57
C ALA A 22 -9.84 26.67 23.96
N GLY A 23 -9.11 25.55 23.92
CA GLY A 23 -7.93 25.39 23.07
C GLY A 23 -8.38 25.25 21.62
N ARG A 24 -8.00 26.22 20.78
CA ARG A 24 -8.24 26.19 19.34
C ARG A 24 -7.47 25.00 18.73
N SER A 25 -8.18 24.11 18.04
CA SER A 25 -7.56 23.09 17.19
C SER A 25 -6.70 23.77 16.10
N PRO A 26 -5.47 23.31 15.84
CA PRO A 26 -4.69 23.78 14.71
C PRO A 26 -5.35 23.31 13.41
N SER A 27 -5.52 24.23 12.46
CA SER A 27 -6.06 23.97 11.13
C SER A 27 -5.27 22.86 10.41
N PRO A 28 -5.93 21.96 9.66
CA PRO A 28 -5.22 21.03 8.80
C PRO A 28 -4.46 21.81 7.73
N GLY A 29 -3.15 21.58 7.62
CA GLY A 29 -2.30 22.12 6.55
C GLY A 29 -2.77 21.64 5.17
N PRO A 30 -2.33 22.31 4.09
CA PRO A 30 -2.76 21.97 2.74
C PRO A 30 -2.36 20.53 2.40
N SER A 31 -3.34 19.73 1.99
CA SER A 31 -3.14 18.38 1.48
C SER A 31 -2.11 18.38 0.34
N PRO A 32 -1.22 17.37 0.26
CA PRO A 32 -0.28 17.28 -0.86
C PRO A 32 -1.06 17.18 -2.17
N THR A 33 -0.79 18.10 -3.08
CA THR A 33 -1.41 18.15 -4.41
C THR A 33 -1.13 16.84 -5.13
N CYS A 34 -2.13 15.97 -5.21
CA CYS A 34 -2.13 14.86 -6.13
C CYS A 34 -2.06 15.44 -7.54
N LEU A 35 -0.91 15.34 -8.20
CA LEU A 35 -0.80 15.58 -9.63
C LEU A 35 -1.68 14.54 -10.35
N SER A 36 -2.89 14.96 -10.70
CA SER A 36 -3.78 14.21 -11.57
C SER A 36 -3.14 14.12 -12.96
N PRO A 37 -2.93 12.93 -13.54
CA PRO A 37 -2.52 12.84 -14.93
C PRO A 37 -3.70 13.32 -15.79
N SER A 38 -3.51 14.44 -16.47
CA SER A 38 -4.42 14.93 -17.49
C SER A 38 -4.50 13.88 -18.61
N SER A 39 -5.66 13.24 -18.76
CA SER A 39 -5.92 12.34 -19.89
C SER A 39 -6.31 13.16 -21.12
N PRO A 40 -5.68 12.94 -22.29
CA PRO A 40 -6.18 13.51 -23.54
C PRO A 40 -7.49 12.80 -23.94
N ALA A 41 -8.52 13.59 -24.24
CA ALA A 41 -9.79 13.10 -24.77
C ALA A 41 -9.61 12.60 -26.23
N PRO A 42 -10.13 11.41 -26.60
CA PRO A 42 -10.06 10.94 -27.97
C PRO A 42 -11.06 11.69 -28.88
N LYS A 43 -10.58 12.19 -30.02
CA LYS A 43 -11.39 12.72 -31.12
C LYS A 43 -11.49 11.66 -32.24
N GLY A 44 -12.70 11.24 -32.61
CA GLY A 44 -12.94 10.50 -33.85
C GLY A 44 -14.03 9.41 -33.73
N PRO A 45 -14.97 9.28 -34.70
CA PRO A 45 -16.22 8.57 -34.49
C PRO A 45 -16.21 7.12 -35.01
N GLY A 46 -17.04 6.27 -34.38
CA GLY A 46 -17.76 5.23 -35.14
C GLY A 46 -17.33 3.77 -35.01
N SER A 47 -16.86 3.30 -33.84
CA SER A 47 -16.86 1.85 -33.46
C SER A 47 -16.34 1.58 -32.02
N GLY A 48 -16.46 2.55 -31.11
CA GLY A 48 -15.66 2.58 -29.86
C GLY A 48 -16.38 2.34 -28.53
N LEU A 49 -17.69 2.09 -28.51
CA LEU A 49 -18.44 2.13 -27.24
C LEU A 49 -18.03 1.04 -26.23
N CYS A 50 -17.57 -0.13 -26.69
CA CYS A 50 -17.03 -1.16 -25.78
C CYS A 50 -15.54 -0.95 -25.44
N SER A 51 -14.76 -0.22 -26.23
CA SER A 51 -13.33 0.00 -25.96
C SER A 51 -13.09 1.17 -24.99
N GLU A 52 -13.98 2.17 -24.96
CA GLU A 52 -13.94 3.23 -23.94
C GLU A 52 -14.15 2.69 -22.52
N TRP A 53 -15.04 1.69 -22.36
CA TRP A 53 -15.22 0.99 -21.07
C TRP A 53 -14.05 0.05 -20.73
N ALA A 54 -13.21 -0.34 -21.68
CA ALA A 54 -12.00 -1.10 -21.38
C ALA A 54 -10.89 -0.20 -20.78
N ALA A 55 -10.89 1.10 -21.09
CA ALA A 55 -9.84 2.02 -20.69
C ALA A 55 -9.94 2.47 -19.21
N TRP A 56 -11.14 2.55 -18.60
CA TRP A 56 -11.27 2.98 -17.19
C TRP A 56 -10.67 1.98 -16.19
N ARG A 57 -10.55 0.72 -16.61
CA ARG A 57 -9.86 -0.35 -15.89
C ARG A 57 -8.48 -0.67 -16.47
N ARG A 58 -7.71 0.32 -16.94
CA ARG A 58 -6.28 0.07 -17.14
C ARG A 58 -5.63 -0.22 -15.79
N ALA A 59 -4.79 -1.25 -15.69
CA ALA A 59 -3.96 -1.43 -14.51
C ALA A 59 -3.12 -0.16 -14.31
N ARG A 60 -3.26 0.42 -13.12
CA ARG A 60 -2.49 1.59 -12.70
C ARG A 60 -1.51 1.12 -11.65
N TRP A 61 -0.23 1.21 -11.94
CA TRP A 61 0.80 1.06 -10.95
C TRP A 61 1.14 2.43 -10.35
N ARG A 62 1.50 2.44 -9.07
CA ARG A 62 2.02 3.61 -8.37
C ARG A 62 3.37 3.21 -7.77
N VAL A 63 4.35 4.11 -7.89
CA VAL A 63 5.69 3.89 -7.34
C VAL A 63 5.90 4.88 -6.21
N LEU A 64 6.38 4.37 -5.07
CA LEU A 64 6.86 5.16 -3.95
C LEU A 64 8.34 4.84 -3.75
N ALA A 65 9.21 5.84 -3.83
CA ALA A 65 10.62 5.69 -3.55
C ALA A 65 10.93 6.19 -2.13
N LEU A 66 11.49 5.32 -1.28
CA LEU A 66 11.99 5.70 0.04
C LEU A 66 13.50 5.93 -0.03
N THR A 67 13.90 7.20 0.04
CA THR A 67 15.30 7.62 0.04
C THR A 67 15.72 8.07 1.44
N GLY A 68 17.00 7.95 1.75
CA GLY A 68 17.54 8.30 3.06
C GLY A 68 18.94 7.74 3.27
N VAL A 69 19.60 8.20 4.34
CA VAL A 69 20.94 7.71 4.71
C VAL A 69 20.93 6.23 5.07
N ALA A 70 22.08 5.57 4.93
CA ALA A 70 22.24 4.20 5.39
C ALA A 70 21.95 4.11 6.90
N GLY A 71 21.31 3.02 7.33
CA GLY A 71 20.99 2.80 8.75
C GLY A 71 19.77 3.56 9.30
N ILE A 72 19.11 4.43 8.51
CA ILE A 72 17.91 5.17 8.97
C ILE A 72 16.66 4.28 9.18
N GLY A 73 16.77 2.98 8.91
CA GLY A 73 15.68 2.03 9.11
C GLY A 73 14.65 1.94 7.96
N ARG A 74 15.01 2.31 6.72
CA ARG A 74 14.11 2.18 5.55
C ARG A 74 13.64 0.74 5.34
N THR A 75 14.56 -0.21 5.31
CA THR A 75 14.25 -1.64 5.22
C THR A 75 13.36 -2.09 6.37
N THR A 76 13.66 -1.65 7.59
CA THR A 76 12.85 -1.96 8.79
C THR A 76 11.43 -1.41 8.67
N LEU A 77 11.26 -0.18 8.20
CA LEU A 77 9.95 0.43 7.98
C LEU A 77 9.16 -0.32 6.89
N LEU A 78 9.79 -0.64 5.77
CA LEU A 78 9.17 -1.41 4.70
C LEU A 78 8.75 -2.80 5.16
N ALA A 79 9.58 -3.47 5.97
CA ALA A 79 9.27 -4.77 6.56
C ALA A 79 8.06 -4.67 7.50
N ALA A 80 8.02 -3.65 8.37
CA ALA A 80 6.88 -3.43 9.25
C ALA A 80 5.57 -3.19 8.46
N LEU A 81 5.63 -2.41 7.37
CA LEU A 81 4.49 -2.19 6.49
C LEU A 81 4.06 -3.49 5.77
N ALA A 82 5.00 -4.34 5.35
CA ALA A 82 4.66 -5.62 4.73
C ALA A 82 3.88 -6.57 5.68
N HIS A 83 4.04 -6.40 6.99
CA HIS A 83 3.30 -7.16 7.99
C HIS A 83 1.97 -6.53 8.40
N ASP A 84 1.70 -5.28 8.00
CA ASP A 84 0.46 -4.59 8.35
C ASP A 84 -0.78 -5.29 7.77
N GLY A 85 -1.75 -5.55 8.65
CA GLY A 85 -2.96 -6.28 8.28
C GLY A 85 -3.83 -5.53 7.27
N SER A 86 -3.82 -4.20 7.29
CA SER A 86 -4.60 -3.38 6.34
C SER A 86 -3.99 -3.42 4.94
N LEU A 87 -2.66 -3.35 4.83
CA LEU A 87 -1.96 -3.51 3.55
C LEU A 87 -2.16 -4.92 2.99
N ARG A 88 -2.05 -5.98 3.81
CA ARG A 88 -2.31 -7.36 3.37
C ARG A 88 -3.74 -7.57 2.87
N ARG A 89 -4.73 -6.89 3.49
CA ARG A 89 -6.12 -6.91 3.00
C ARG A 89 -6.31 -6.12 1.71
N HIS A 90 -5.60 -5.00 1.55
CA HIS A 90 -5.69 -4.15 0.36
C HIS A 90 -5.06 -4.81 -0.87
N PHE A 91 -3.86 -5.39 -0.70
CA PHE A 91 -3.10 -6.08 -1.74
C PHE A 91 -3.43 -7.57 -1.74
N ARG A 92 -4.57 -7.90 -2.35
CA ARG A 92 -5.16 -9.25 -2.35
C ARG A 92 -4.32 -10.31 -3.06
N ASP A 93 -3.50 -9.93 -4.02
CA ASP A 93 -2.55 -10.84 -4.68
C ASP A 93 -1.23 -10.97 -3.89
N GLY A 94 -1.12 -10.25 -2.77
CA GLY A 94 -0.05 -10.39 -1.80
C GLY A 94 0.96 -9.23 -1.82
N ILE A 95 2.04 -9.45 -1.07
CA ILE A 95 3.17 -8.55 -0.96
C ILE A 95 4.41 -9.35 -1.35
N LEU A 96 5.15 -8.84 -2.32
CA LEU A 96 6.32 -9.47 -2.89
C LEU A 96 7.56 -8.64 -2.56
N TRP A 97 8.49 -9.23 -1.82
CA TRP A 97 9.78 -8.62 -1.52
C TRP A 97 10.83 -9.13 -2.52
N LEU A 98 11.45 -8.21 -3.25
CA LEU A 98 12.45 -8.50 -4.28
C LEU A 98 13.78 -7.87 -3.91
N GLU A 99 14.79 -8.73 -3.82
CA GLU A 99 16.20 -8.39 -3.62
C GLU A 99 17.03 -8.91 -4.80
N GLY A 100 18.23 -8.35 -4.99
CA GLY A 100 19.13 -8.65 -6.11
C GLY A 100 18.93 -7.67 -7.27
N ALA A 101 19.34 -7.99 -8.49
CA ALA A 101 19.28 -7.08 -9.64
C ALA A 101 18.48 -7.65 -10.82
N GLY A 102 17.98 -6.76 -11.70
CA GLY A 102 17.54 -7.08 -13.07
C GLY A 102 16.65 -8.32 -13.23
N GLU A 103 17.05 -9.23 -14.13
CA GLU A 103 16.30 -10.40 -14.60
C GLU A 103 15.93 -11.38 -13.47
N ASP A 104 16.76 -11.48 -12.43
CA ASP A 104 16.49 -12.32 -11.26
C ASP A 104 15.23 -11.86 -10.52
N ARG A 105 14.96 -10.54 -10.48
CA ARG A 105 13.77 -10.00 -9.84
C ARG A 105 12.51 -10.42 -10.59
N LEU A 106 12.51 -10.31 -11.93
CA LEU A 106 11.37 -10.72 -12.75
C LEU A 106 11.11 -12.23 -12.63
N LYS A 107 12.18 -13.04 -12.64
CA LYS A 107 12.08 -14.49 -12.45
C LYS A 107 11.47 -14.83 -11.09
N LYS A 108 12.00 -14.26 -9.99
CA LYS A 108 11.46 -14.47 -8.63
C LYS A 108 9.99 -14.04 -8.54
N ALA A 109 9.66 -12.88 -9.11
CA ALA A 109 8.31 -12.34 -9.12
C ALA A 109 7.33 -13.27 -9.85
N ALA A 110 7.66 -13.63 -11.09
CA ALA A 110 6.86 -14.53 -11.91
C ALA A 110 6.64 -15.90 -11.24
N CYS A 111 7.69 -16.50 -10.66
CA CYS A 111 7.56 -17.74 -9.92
C CYS A 111 6.60 -17.61 -8.73
N ARG A 112 6.63 -16.48 -8.01
CA ARG A 112 5.80 -16.27 -6.83
C ARG A 112 4.31 -16.15 -7.16
N VAL A 113 3.98 -15.55 -8.31
CA VAL A 113 2.60 -15.42 -8.79
C VAL A 113 2.15 -16.58 -9.69
N GLY A 114 3.01 -17.60 -9.88
CA GLY A 114 2.69 -18.82 -10.61
C GLY A 114 2.80 -18.75 -12.13
N LEU A 115 3.46 -17.72 -12.67
CA LEU A 115 3.69 -17.56 -14.11
C LEU A 115 4.81 -18.51 -14.59
N LYS A 116 4.64 -19.08 -15.78
CA LYS A 116 5.54 -20.10 -16.34
C LYS A 116 5.90 -19.77 -17.78
N GLY A 117 7.18 -19.86 -18.13
CA GLY A 117 7.61 -19.68 -19.51
C GLY A 117 9.12 -19.47 -19.64
N SER A 118 9.57 -19.37 -20.90
CA SER A 118 10.91 -18.89 -21.25
C SER A 118 11.12 -17.44 -20.77
N PRO A 119 12.36 -16.95 -20.62
CA PRO A 119 12.62 -15.59 -20.15
C PRO A 119 11.86 -14.50 -20.93
N GLY A 120 11.85 -14.57 -22.27
CA GLY A 120 11.10 -13.64 -23.12
C GLY A 120 9.58 -13.74 -22.93
N GLY A 121 9.03 -14.95 -22.94
CA GLY A 121 7.58 -15.16 -22.73
C GLY A 121 7.12 -14.75 -21.33
N ARG A 122 7.99 -14.87 -20.32
CA ARG A 122 7.69 -14.50 -18.93
C ARG A 122 7.49 -13.00 -18.76
N GLN A 123 8.21 -12.16 -19.51
CA GLN A 123 8.01 -10.72 -19.45
C GLN A 123 6.64 -10.31 -19.99
N GLU A 124 6.24 -10.89 -21.12
CA GLU A 124 4.92 -10.66 -21.71
C GLU A 124 3.80 -11.18 -20.82
N GLU A 125 3.98 -12.38 -20.26
CA GLU A 125 3.03 -12.99 -19.34
C GLU A 125 2.89 -12.16 -18.06
N TRP A 126 4.01 -11.68 -17.51
CA TRP A 126 4.02 -10.74 -16.38
C TRP A 126 3.30 -9.44 -16.72
N ALA A 127 3.60 -8.84 -17.88
CA ALA A 127 2.96 -7.60 -18.31
C ALA A 127 1.44 -7.76 -18.47
N ARG A 128 0.99 -8.91 -18.99
CA ARG A 128 -0.43 -9.26 -19.08
C ARG A 128 -1.06 -9.45 -17.71
N TRP A 129 -0.42 -10.21 -16.83
CA TRP A 129 -0.90 -10.49 -15.47
C TRP A 129 -0.97 -9.21 -14.63
N ALA A 130 0.10 -8.42 -14.59
CA ALA A 130 0.16 -7.15 -13.86
C ALA A 130 -0.70 -6.06 -14.52
N GLY A 131 -1.03 -6.23 -15.81
CA GLY A 131 -1.91 -5.37 -16.59
C GLY A 131 -3.40 -5.55 -16.30
N ASP A 132 -3.78 -6.58 -15.54
CA ASP A 132 -5.16 -6.83 -15.17
C ASP A 132 -5.60 -5.89 -14.01
N PRO A 133 -6.64 -5.06 -14.21
CA PRO A 133 -7.15 -4.12 -13.20
C PRO A 133 -7.66 -4.75 -11.90
N SER A 134 -8.02 -6.03 -11.94
CA SER A 134 -8.49 -6.75 -10.75
C SER A 134 -7.34 -7.08 -9.80
N ARG A 135 -6.10 -7.08 -10.31
CA ARG A 135 -4.89 -7.42 -9.58
C ARG A 135 -4.43 -6.27 -8.70
N ARG A 136 -4.08 -6.61 -7.47
CA ARG A 136 -3.53 -5.73 -6.44
C ARG A 136 -2.37 -6.45 -5.75
N LEU A 137 -1.17 -6.25 -6.30
CA LEU A 137 0.09 -6.72 -5.76
C LEU A 137 0.90 -5.52 -5.27
N LEU A 138 1.48 -5.62 -4.07
CA LEU A 138 2.54 -4.70 -3.64
C LEU A 138 3.89 -5.34 -3.93
N VAL A 139 4.74 -4.64 -4.65
CA VAL A 139 6.13 -5.05 -4.90
C VAL A 139 7.05 -4.14 -4.13
N VAL A 140 7.81 -4.70 -3.20
CA VAL A 140 8.90 -4.03 -2.50
C VAL A 140 10.19 -4.40 -3.20
N ILE A 141 10.92 -3.40 -3.65
CA ILE A 141 12.25 -3.57 -4.25
C ILE A 141 13.23 -2.96 -3.26
N ASP A 142 13.89 -3.81 -2.49
CA ASP A 142 14.91 -3.35 -1.55
C ASP A 142 16.30 -3.37 -2.20
N ASP A 143 17.17 -2.49 -1.71
CA ASP A 143 18.56 -2.37 -2.15
C ASP A 143 18.71 -2.20 -3.67
N VAL A 144 18.18 -1.09 -4.19
CA VAL A 144 18.40 -0.69 -5.59
C VAL A 144 19.69 0.13 -5.66
N PRO A 145 20.77 -0.39 -6.29
CA PRO A 145 21.96 0.42 -6.49
C PRO A 145 21.62 1.64 -7.36
N PRO A 146 22.28 2.80 -7.12
CA PRO A 146 22.15 3.94 -8.02
C PRO A 146 22.58 3.53 -9.43
N ARG A 147 21.85 4.01 -10.44
CA ARG A 147 22.19 3.84 -11.85
C ARG A 147 23.29 4.80 -12.27
#